data_AF-A0A6I3WUA0-F1
#
_entry.id   AF-A0A6I3WUA0-F1
#
_cell.length_a   1.000
_cell.length_b   1.000
_cell.length_c   1.000
_cell.angle_alpha   90.00
_cell.angle_beta   90.00
_cell.angle_gamma   90.00
#
_symmetry.space_group_name_H-M   'P 1'
#
loop_
_entity.id
_entity.type
_entity.pdbx_description
1 polymer ?
#
loop_
_entity_poly.entity_id
_entity_poly.type
_entity_poly.pdbx_seq_one_letter_code
_entity_poly.pdbx_strand_id
1 'polypeptide(L)'
;MAGLVAGDDASDNLDALGRINVRLNIHHLIVVGENAHGMHRAAEHEGSWDGESIPVSDVSRAYDEITSFRGPRVAILVTGGVDVSLGDVVERLKGDRP
;
A
#
# COMPACT_ATOMS: atom_id res chain seq x y z
N MET A 1 8.33 14.28 -1.28
CA MET A 1 7.73 14.34 0.07
C MET A 1 7.08 13.00 0.33
N ALA A 2 7.76 12.10 1.04
CA ALA A 2 7.11 10.89 1.56
C ALA A 2 6.40 11.31 2.87
N GLY A 3 5.07 11.16 2.92
CA GLY A 3 4.32 11.40 4.15
C GLY A 3 4.66 10.31 5.16
N LEU A 4 5.21 10.69 6.31
CA LEU A 4 5.50 9.75 7.37
C LEU A 4 4.24 9.55 8.22
N VAL A 5 3.82 8.30 8.42
CA VAL A 5 2.80 7.94 9.42
C VAL A 5 3.52 7.30 10.61
N ALA A 6 3.60 8.00 11.73
CA ALA A 6 4.29 7.58 12.95
C ALA A 6 3.67 8.25 14.19
N GLY A 7 3.95 7.71 15.39
CA GLY A 7 3.46 8.24 16.67
C GLY A 7 2.15 7.62 17.15
N ASP A 8 1.60 8.14 18.25
CA ASP A 8 0.42 7.58 18.94
C ASP A 8 -0.83 7.54 18.04
N ASP A 9 -0.94 8.47 17.09
CA ASP A 9 -2.05 8.56 16.13
C ASP A 9 -1.83 7.70 14.86
N ALA A 10 -0.76 6.91 14.79
CA ALA A 10 -0.41 6.18 13.56
C ALA A 10 -1.53 5.23 13.12
N SER A 11 -2.19 4.54 14.05
CA SER A 11 -3.31 3.64 13.75
C SER A 11 -4.50 4.38 13.14
N ASP A 12 -4.90 5.51 13.73
CA ASP A 12 -6.05 6.30 13.26
C ASP A 12 -5.75 6.95 11.91
N ASN A 13 -4.52 7.41 11.70
CA ASN A 13 -4.07 7.93 10.42
C ASN A 13 -4.07 6.85 9.33
N LEU A 14 -3.64 5.63 9.64
CA LEU A 14 -3.67 4.51 8.72
C LEU A 14 -5.11 4.08 8.39
N ASP A 15 -6.02 4.06 9.37
CA ASP A 15 -7.45 3.83 9.11
C ASP A 15 -8.02 4.90 8.16
N ALA A 16 -7.79 6.18 8.47
CA ALA A 16 -8.25 7.29 7.64
C ALA A 16 -7.71 7.22 6.20
N LEU A 17 -6.43 6.88 6.04
CA LEU A 17 -5.82 6.67 4.72
C LEU A 17 -6.44 5.49 3.98
N GLY A 18 -6.77 4.40 4.67
CA GLY A 18 -7.46 3.25 4.06
C GLY A 18 -8.81 3.64 3.46
N ARG A 19 -9.61 4.41 4.21
CA ARG A 19 -10.91 4.91 3.73
C ARG A 19 -10.76 5.89 2.57
N ILE A 20 -9.79 6.81 2.65
CA ILE A 20 -9.60 7.81 1.60
C ILE A 20 -9.14 7.16 0.29
N ASN A 21 -8.40 6.05 0.35
CA ASN A 21 -7.95 5.30 -0.82
C ASN A 21 -9.14 4.83 -1.68
N VAL A 22 -10.18 4.29 -1.04
CA VAL A 22 -11.43 3.87 -1.71
C VAL A 22 -12.14 5.07 -2.34
N ARG A 23 -12.26 6.18 -1.59
CA ARG A 23 -12.93 7.40 -2.08
C ARG A 23 -12.22 8.10 -3.23
N LEU A 24 -10.91 7.93 -3.33
CA LEU A 24 -10.10 8.40 -4.45
C LEU A 24 -10.18 7.45 -5.67
N ASN A 25 -10.92 6.34 -5.55
CA ASN A 25 -11.09 5.33 -6.59
C ASN A 25 -9.74 4.75 -7.07
N ILE A 26 -8.85 4.46 -6.12
CA ILE A 26 -7.60 3.76 -6.38
C ILE A 26 -7.91 2.28 -6.64
N HIS A 27 -7.42 1.72 -7.75
CA HIS A 27 -7.76 0.36 -8.16
C HIS A 27 -7.21 -0.74 -7.26
N HIS A 28 -5.99 -0.57 -6.73
CA HIS A 28 -5.38 -1.55 -5.85
C HIS A 28 -4.62 -0.87 -4.71
N LEU A 29 -4.87 -1.33 -3.48
CA LEU A 29 -4.17 -0.94 -2.26
C LEU A 29 -3.42 -2.14 -1.68
N ILE A 30 -2.09 -2.14 -1.79
CA ILE A 30 -1.24 -3.16 -1.18
C ILE A 30 -0.72 -2.63 0.16
N VAL A 31 -1.04 -3.32 1.25
CA VAL A 31 -0.69 -2.93 2.62
C VAL A 31 0.39 -3.87 3.14
N VAL A 32 1.56 -3.34 3.47
CA VAL A 32 2.73 -4.15 3.85
C VAL A 32 2.96 -4.10 5.36
N GLY A 33 2.95 -5.28 5.99
CA GLY A 33 3.28 -5.46 7.39
C GLY A 33 2.08 -5.37 8.35
N GLU A 34 2.16 -6.13 9.45
CA GLU A 34 1.06 -6.30 10.42
C GLU A 34 0.59 -4.98 11.05
N ASN A 35 1.52 -4.08 11.40
CA ASN A 35 1.17 -2.77 11.98
C ASN A 35 0.32 -1.91 11.03
N ALA A 36 0.37 -2.18 9.73
CA ALA A 36 -0.39 -1.45 8.73
C ALA A 36 -1.73 -2.12 8.38
N HIS A 37 -2.00 -3.36 8.83
CA HIS A 37 -3.24 -4.10 8.51
C HIS A 37 -4.53 -3.38 8.92
N GLY A 38 -4.47 -2.43 9.86
CA GLY A 38 -5.58 -1.51 10.14
C GLY A 38 -6.06 -0.75 8.89
N MET A 39 -5.14 -0.31 8.03
CA MET A 39 -5.45 0.40 6.78
C MET A 39 -6.24 -0.48 5.80
N HIS A 40 -5.85 -1.75 5.66
CA HIS A 40 -6.56 -2.72 4.82
C HIS A 40 -8.01 -2.92 5.30
N ARG A 41 -8.19 -3.19 6.60
CA ARG A 41 -9.53 -3.36 7.20
C ARG A 41 -10.41 -2.13 7.05
N ALA A 42 -9.81 -0.93 7.14
CA ALA A 42 -10.51 0.32 6.92
C ALA A 42 -10.98 0.48 5.47
N ALA A 43 -10.15 0.09 4.50
CA ALA A 43 -10.52 0.07 3.08
C ALA A 43 -11.64 -0.94 2.80
N GLU A 44 -11.58 -2.16 3.35
CA GLU A 44 -12.66 -3.15 3.19
C GLU A 44 -14.00 -2.64 3.73
N HIS A 45 -13.99 -1.99 4.90
CA HIS A 45 -15.18 -1.40 5.49
C HIS A 45 -15.72 -0.23 4.64
N GLU A 46 -14.85 0.54 4.01
CA GLU A 46 -15.26 1.63 3.10
C GLU A 46 -15.75 1.12 1.73
N GLY A 47 -15.57 -0.17 1.42
CA GLY A 47 -16.10 -0.82 0.22
C GLY A 47 -15.06 -1.37 -0.76
N SER A 48 -13.79 -1.49 -0.36
CA SER A 48 -12.77 -2.15 -1.17
C SER A 48 -12.90 -3.67 -1.07
N TRP A 49 -13.51 -4.29 -2.08
CA TRP A 49 -13.83 -5.73 -2.08
C TRP A 49 -13.13 -6.47 -3.22
N ASP A 50 -13.34 -7.79 -3.33
CA ASP A 50 -12.83 -8.62 -4.43
C ASP A 50 -11.32 -8.47 -4.72
N GLY A 51 -10.50 -8.28 -3.67
CA GLY A 51 -9.04 -8.19 -3.78
C GLY A 51 -8.51 -6.81 -4.20
N GLU A 52 -9.34 -5.77 -4.17
CA GLU A 52 -8.92 -4.38 -4.37
C GLU A 52 -7.97 -3.90 -3.25
N SER A 53 -8.07 -4.45 -2.04
CA SER A 53 -7.11 -4.23 -0.96
C SER A 53 -6.44 -5.55 -0.54
N ILE A 54 -5.11 -5.57 -0.53
CA ILE A 54 -4.29 -6.79 -0.38
C ILE A 54 -3.29 -6.58 0.77
N PRO A 55 -3.49 -7.22 1.94
CA PRO A 55 -2.52 -7.24 3.01
C PRO A 55 -1.41 -8.25 2.72
N VAL A 56 -0.15 -7.87 2.90
CA VAL A 56 1.01 -8.74 2.70
C VAL A 56 1.98 -8.65 3.87
N SER A 57 2.65 -9.76 4.17
CA SER A 57 3.58 -9.87 5.29
C SER A 57 4.86 -9.05 5.11
N ASP A 58 5.31 -8.87 3.87
CA ASP A 58 6.63 -8.32 3.58
C ASP A 58 6.72 -7.70 2.17
N VAL A 59 7.84 -7.01 1.96
CA VAL A 59 8.17 -6.25 0.76
C VAL A 59 8.35 -7.16 -0.47
N SER A 60 8.80 -8.41 -0.31
CA SER A 60 8.93 -9.34 -1.43
C SER A 60 7.56 -9.74 -1.96
N ARG A 61 6.61 -10.05 -1.07
CA ARG A 61 5.23 -10.32 -1.45
C ARG A 61 4.56 -9.11 -2.10
N ALA A 62 4.80 -7.91 -1.56
CA ALA A 62 4.33 -6.68 -2.18
C ALA A 62 4.82 -6.53 -3.62
N TYR A 63 6.10 -6.86 -3.89
CA TYR A 63 6.67 -6.81 -5.22
C TYR A 63 5.98 -7.77 -6.20
N ASP A 64 5.71 -9.00 -5.77
CA ASP A 64 5.03 -10.02 -6.58
C ASP A 64 3.63 -9.53 -7.01
N GLU A 65 2.85 -9.00 -6.06
CA GLU A 65 1.52 -8.44 -6.32
C GLU A 65 1.60 -7.24 -7.27
N ILE A 66 2.47 -6.26 -7.00
CA ILE A 66 2.65 -5.09 -7.87
C ILE A 66 2.97 -5.53 -9.30
N THR A 67 3.84 -6.52 -9.46
CA THR A 67 4.27 -7.03 -10.76
C THR A 67 3.10 -7.58 -11.59
N SER A 68 2.12 -8.23 -10.94
CA SER A 68 0.93 -8.76 -11.61
C SER A 68 0.05 -7.69 -12.26
N PHE A 69 0.08 -6.46 -11.70
CA PHE A 69 -0.74 -5.34 -12.17
C PHE A 69 0.00 -4.41 -13.14
N ARG A 70 1.29 -4.63 -13.43
CA ARG A 70 2.08 -3.67 -14.20
C ARG A 70 1.64 -3.56 -15.65
N GLY A 71 1.80 -2.36 -16.18
CA GLY A 71 1.57 -2.09 -17.60
C GLY A 71 1.83 -0.63 -17.96
N PRO A 72 1.79 -0.29 -19.25
CA PRO A 72 2.11 1.05 -19.74
C PRO A 72 1.11 2.14 -19.30
N ARG A 73 -0.02 1.76 -18.68
CA ARG A 73 -1.06 2.68 -18.20
C ARG A 73 -1.25 2.65 -16.69
N VAL A 74 -0.29 2.10 -15.97
CA VAL A 74 -0.38 1.88 -14.53
C VAL A 74 0.56 2.86 -13.83
N ALA A 75 0.01 3.66 -12.93
CA ALA A 75 0.77 4.50 -12.03
C ALA A 75 0.87 3.81 -10.67
N ILE A 76 2.09 3.73 -10.13
CA ILE A 76 2.35 3.14 -8.82
C ILE A 76 2.85 4.24 -7.89
N LEU A 77 2.17 4.42 -6.77
CA LEU A 77 2.63 5.27 -5.67
C LEU A 77 3.10 4.37 -4.54
N VAL A 78 4.37 4.49 -4.16
CA VAL A 78 4.93 3.82 -2.97
C VAL A 78 5.07 4.86 -1.87
N THR A 79 4.48 4.59 -0.71
CA THR A 79 4.57 5.42 0.50
C THR A 79 4.58 4.52 1.73
N GLY A 80 5.26 4.92 2.80
CA GLY A 80 5.44 4.10 4.00
C GLY A 80 5.94 4.87 5.20
N GLY A 81 5.81 4.25 6.37
CA GLY A 81 6.28 4.76 7.67
C GLY A 81 7.69 4.28 8.03
N VAL A 82 8.05 4.36 9.32
CA VAL A 82 9.40 4.02 9.82
C VAL A 82 9.66 2.52 10.03
N ASP A 83 8.62 1.70 10.18
CA ASP A 83 8.76 0.31 10.64
C ASP A 83 9.19 -0.68 9.55
N VAL A 84 8.73 -0.46 8.31
CA VAL A 84 9.04 -1.33 7.17
C VAL A 84 9.70 -0.48 6.08
N SER A 85 10.96 -0.80 5.77
CA SER A 85 11.66 -0.13 4.67
C SER A 85 11.09 -0.55 3.33
N LEU A 86 10.50 0.39 2.61
CA LEU A 86 10.01 0.19 1.23
C LEU A 86 11.06 0.58 0.17
N GLY A 87 12.28 0.93 0.57
CA GLY A 87 13.35 1.32 -0.37
C GLY A 87 13.65 0.20 -1.39
N ASP A 88 13.68 -1.04 -0.91
CA ASP A 88 14.02 -2.19 -1.74
C ASP A 88 12.98 -2.44 -2.84
N VAL A 89 11.68 -2.26 -2.56
CA VAL A 89 10.65 -2.40 -3.62
C VAL A 89 10.79 -1.29 -4.66
N VAL A 90 11.09 -0.07 -4.23
CA VAL A 90 11.27 1.07 -5.14
C VAL A 90 12.45 0.84 -6.08
N GLU A 91 13.59 0.37 -5.55
CA GLU A 91 14.76 0.10 -6.38
C GLU A 91 14.53 -1.06 -7.36
N ARG A 92 13.86 -2.13 -6.92
CA ARG A 92 13.46 -3.23 -7.82
C ARG A 92 12.53 -2.75 -8.94
N LEU A 93 11.50 -1.96 -8.61
CA LEU A 93 10.56 -1.42 -9.60
C LEU A 93 11.20 -0.47 -10.62
N LYS A 94 12.26 0.26 -10.23
CA LYS A 94 13.03 1.12 -11.14
C LYS A 94 13.94 0.32 -12.07
N GLY A 95 14.54 -0.76 -11.56
CA GLY A 95 15.42 -1.66 -12.31
C GLY A 95 14.67 -2.44 -13.38
N ASP A 96 13.47 -2.91 -13.05
CA ASP A 96 12.61 -3.70 -13.93
C ASP A 96 11.73 -2.81 -14.81
N ARG A 97 12.33 -1.96 -15.66
CA ARG A 97 11.55 -1.22 -16.67
C ARG A 97 10.82 -2.23 -17.57
N PRO A 98 9.49 -2.12 -17.72
CA PRO A 98 8.74 -3.02 -18.60
C PRO A 98 9.07 -2.75 -20.07
#